data_AF-A0A9P6ZHQ5-F1
#
_entry.id   AF-A0A9P6ZHQ5-F1
#
_cell.length_a   1.000
_cell.length_b   1.000
_cell.length_c   1.000
_cell.angle_alpha   90.00
_cell.angle_beta   90.00
_cell.angle_gamma   90.00
#
_symmetry.space_group_name_H-M   'P 1'
#
loop_
_entity.id
_entity.type
_entity.pdbx_description
1 polymer ?
#
loop_
_entity_poly.entity_id
_entity_poly.type
_entity_poly.pdbx_seq_one_letter_code
_entity_poly.pdbx_strand_id
1 'polypeptide(L)'
;MAGNKRVAGTDMDAVDNMPPAKRMKPEAVPKEQLPDARATIGLLTIRPRNFSSLDQVPDSYFDNNTWRGVFLPTIAYTAGGENIDPWFIDDNSLIKILAKAWRVVYAGKPSLKHYIDAVFHASKQGLNEWRSGFESAAIMMTTSIMAYKPASFSTYEQRFVVAKYYLYKHRFLFKNHSSNDKKEWTGMWQSEFILQTFAAHLDYTRGRMHVEALGSEEQLSRTALALSAAAVKRTLGLLLTGELSFEVTTAVAKGEKKVIRNNEAQASNGDLWKIIMSNTEGFSESLWGYDSRMFLNAINRATATGHSEINSTEDIDKEYTDLFHFR
;
A
#
# COMPACT_ATOMS: atom_id res chain seq x y z
N MET A 1 -25.75 -50.87 -20.65
CA MET A 1 -26.29 -49.58 -20.15
C MET A 1 -25.32 -49.02 -19.12
N ALA A 2 -24.73 -47.86 -19.36
CA ALA A 2 -23.93 -47.12 -18.37
C ALA A 2 -24.03 -45.63 -18.72
N GLY A 3 -24.62 -44.83 -17.83
CA GLY A 3 -24.91 -43.42 -18.08
C GLY A 3 -23.76 -42.52 -17.64
N ASN A 4 -23.13 -41.82 -18.58
CA ASN A 4 -22.07 -40.86 -18.28
C ASN A 4 -22.67 -39.46 -18.07
N LYS A 5 -22.89 -39.06 -16.80
CA LYS A 5 -23.39 -37.71 -16.46
C LYS A 5 -22.25 -36.69 -16.64
N ARG A 6 -22.34 -35.86 -17.68
CA ARG A 6 -21.58 -34.61 -17.75
C ARG A 6 -22.06 -33.68 -16.62
N VAL A 7 -21.14 -33.25 -15.77
CA VAL A 7 -21.37 -32.14 -14.83
C VAL A 7 -21.36 -30.84 -15.62
N ALA A 8 -22.32 -29.95 -15.36
CA ALA A 8 -22.47 -28.68 -16.06
C ALA A 8 -21.36 -27.67 -15.70
N GLY A 9 -21.10 -26.73 -16.60
CA GLY A 9 -20.10 -25.66 -16.41
C GLY A 9 -20.46 -24.71 -15.27
N THR A 10 -19.43 -24.09 -14.69
CA THR A 10 -19.51 -23.19 -13.54
C THR A 10 -19.93 -21.77 -13.91
N ASP A 11 -20.68 -21.12 -13.01
CA ASP A 11 -21.20 -19.74 -13.12
C ASP A 11 -20.10 -18.64 -13.19
N MET A 12 -19.43 -18.50 -14.33
CA MET A 12 -18.55 -17.34 -14.60
C MET A 12 -19.19 -16.30 -15.52
N ASP A 13 -20.06 -16.69 -16.45
CA ASP A 13 -20.74 -15.75 -17.37
C ASP A 13 -21.69 -14.78 -16.66
N ALA A 14 -22.07 -15.07 -15.40
CA ALA A 14 -22.92 -14.20 -14.58
C ALA A 14 -22.21 -12.93 -14.06
N VAL A 15 -20.87 -12.88 -14.05
CA VAL A 15 -20.12 -11.71 -13.55
C VAL A 15 -20.01 -10.63 -14.63
N ASP A 16 -19.73 -11.01 -15.88
CA ASP A 16 -19.70 -10.07 -17.01
C ASP A 16 -21.11 -9.69 -17.51
N ASN A 17 -22.15 -10.48 -17.18
CA ASN A 17 -23.55 -10.15 -17.41
C ASN A 17 -24.28 -9.57 -16.19
N MET A 18 -23.57 -9.08 -15.15
CA MET A 18 -24.22 -8.31 -14.09
C MET A 18 -24.93 -7.10 -14.72
N PRO A 19 -26.25 -6.91 -14.52
CA PRO A 19 -26.96 -5.77 -15.09
C PRO A 19 -26.32 -4.48 -14.58
N PRO A 20 -26.07 -3.48 -15.46
CA PRO A 20 -25.42 -2.25 -15.04
C PRO A 20 -26.26 -1.61 -13.93
N ALA A 21 -25.62 -1.37 -12.78
CA ALA A 21 -26.26 -0.71 -11.65
C ALA A 21 -26.97 0.55 -12.16
N LYS A 22 -28.29 0.62 -11.94
CA LYS A 22 -29.22 1.52 -12.67
C LYS A 22 -28.58 2.89 -12.89
N ARG A 23 -28.39 3.23 -14.18
CA ARG A 23 -27.67 4.42 -14.65
C ARG A 23 -28.26 5.71 -14.06
N MET A 24 -27.77 6.11 -12.90
CA MET A 24 -28.10 7.40 -12.30
C MET A 24 -27.56 8.50 -13.21
N LYS A 25 -28.41 9.49 -13.51
CA LYS A 25 -27.98 10.72 -14.18
C LYS A 25 -26.96 11.42 -13.28
N PRO A 26 -25.90 12.03 -13.84
CA PRO A 26 -24.98 12.82 -13.03
C PRO A 26 -25.70 14.10 -12.57
N GLU A 27 -25.95 14.20 -11.28
CA GLU A 27 -26.03 15.52 -10.64
C GLU A 27 -24.63 16.14 -10.67
N ALA A 28 -24.57 17.46 -10.80
CA ALA A 28 -23.31 18.19 -10.84
C ALA A 28 -22.64 18.10 -9.46
N VAL A 29 -21.57 17.32 -9.36
CA VAL A 29 -20.76 17.19 -8.13
C VAL A 29 -20.19 18.56 -7.78
N PRO A 30 -20.49 19.15 -6.61
CA PRO A 30 -19.83 20.35 -6.13
C PRO A 30 -18.32 20.10 -6.04
N LYS A 31 -17.50 21.12 -6.35
CA LYS A 31 -16.04 21.06 -6.15
C LYS A 31 -15.69 21.16 -4.67
N GLU A 32 -16.14 20.18 -3.89
CA GLU A 32 -15.85 20.06 -2.46
C GLU A 32 -14.53 19.30 -2.30
N GLN A 33 -13.63 19.85 -1.50
CA GLN A 33 -12.28 19.32 -1.34
C GLN A 33 -12.34 17.95 -0.64
N LEU A 34 -11.61 16.96 -1.16
CA LEU A 34 -11.33 15.76 -0.36
C LEU A 34 -10.67 16.21 0.96
N PRO A 35 -11.06 15.64 2.11
CA PRO A 35 -10.48 16.03 3.39
C PRO A 35 -8.98 15.75 3.41
N ASP A 36 -8.19 16.74 3.81
CA ASP A 36 -6.73 16.63 3.87
C ASP A 36 -6.33 15.66 5.00
N ALA A 37 -5.88 14.46 4.61
CA ALA A 37 -5.46 13.41 5.53
C ALA A 37 -4.18 13.74 6.34
N ARG A 38 -3.54 14.89 6.12
CA ARG A 38 -2.28 15.29 6.76
C ARG A 38 -2.37 15.63 8.25
N ALA A 39 -3.57 15.83 8.79
CA ALA A 39 -3.74 16.30 10.17
C ALA A 39 -3.69 15.18 11.22
N THR A 40 -2.51 14.59 11.48
CA THR A 40 -2.02 14.14 12.81
C THR A 40 -0.59 13.57 12.71
N ILE A 41 0.42 14.33 13.15
CA ILE A 41 1.59 13.89 13.92
C ILE A 41 2.17 15.15 14.58
N GLY A 42 2.09 15.24 15.91
CA GLY A 42 2.68 16.34 16.65
C GLY A 42 4.20 16.18 16.78
N LEU A 43 4.96 17.16 16.30
CA LEU A 43 6.41 17.23 16.46
C LEU A 43 6.77 17.54 17.92
N LEU A 44 7.04 16.48 18.70
CA LEU A 44 7.76 16.56 19.97
C LEU A 44 8.88 15.51 19.99
N THR A 45 9.95 15.82 20.72
CA THR A 45 11.15 14.99 20.96
C THR A 45 10.82 13.76 21.82
N ILE A 46 10.00 12.86 21.28
CA ILE A 46 9.62 11.60 21.93
C ILE A 46 10.57 10.51 21.46
N ARG A 47 11.46 10.06 22.36
CA ARG A 47 12.28 8.85 22.16
C ARG A 47 11.37 7.72 21.67
N PRO A 48 11.75 6.95 20.63
CA PRO A 48 10.90 5.90 20.06
C PRO A 48 10.40 4.93 21.15
N ARG A 49 9.12 5.02 21.52
CA ARG A 49 8.59 4.47 22.79
C ARG A 49 8.66 2.94 22.94
N ASN A 50 9.05 2.24 21.87
CA ASN A 50 9.05 0.78 21.73
C ASN A 50 10.44 0.22 21.27
N PHE A 51 11.54 0.96 21.44
CA PHE A 51 12.87 0.56 20.94
C PHE A 51 13.90 0.45 22.07
N SER A 52 13.76 -0.59 22.91
CA SER A 52 14.71 -0.87 24.01
C SER A 52 16.15 -1.13 23.52
N SER A 53 16.32 -1.58 22.27
CA SER A 53 17.64 -1.72 21.65
C SER A 53 18.40 -0.39 21.54
N LEU A 54 17.71 0.76 21.53
CA LEU A 54 18.32 2.08 21.43
C LEU A 54 18.75 2.68 22.77
N ASP A 55 18.59 1.97 23.90
CA ASP A 55 19.00 2.47 25.22
C ASP A 55 20.49 2.84 25.31
N GLN A 56 21.33 2.21 24.48
CA GLN A 56 22.78 2.47 24.38
C GLN A 56 23.14 3.67 23.49
N VAL A 57 22.18 4.22 22.73
CA VAL A 57 22.40 5.37 21.84
C VAL A 57 22.11 6.66 22.63
N PRO A 58 23.06 7.62 22.71
CA PRO A 58 22.85 8.87 23.45
C PRO A 58 21.65 9.67 22.94
N ASP A 59 20.95 10.36 23.84
CA ASP A 59 19.70 11.06 23.48
C ASP A 59 19.88 12.11 22.37
N SER A 60 21.07 12.71 22.26
CA SER A 60 21.41 13.70 21.21
C SER A 60 21.42 13.18 19.76
N TYR A 61 21.13 11.90 19.53
CA TYR A 61 20.88 11.33 18.20
C TYR A 61 19.37 11.28 17.84
N PHE A 62 18.49 11.56 18.81
CA PHE A 62 17.03 11.62 18.66
C PHE A 62 16.49 13.06 18.63
N ASP A 63 17.33 14.05 18.95
CA ASP A 63 17.04 15.48 18.85
C ASP A 63 16.39 15.85 17.51
N ASN A 64 15.46 16.81 17.54
CA ASN A 64 14.75 17.32 16.37
C ASN A 64 14.09 16.24 15.50
N ASN A 65 13.71 15.10 16.10
CA ASN A 65 13.14 13.95 15.40
C ASN A 65 14.11 13.30 14.39
N THR A 66 15.43 13.51 14.49
CA THR A 66 16.42 13.07 13.48
C THR A 66 16.32 11.57 13.16
N TRP A 67 16.14 10.72 14.18
CA TRP A 67 16.02 9.27 13.97
C TRP A 67 14.80 8.86 13.13
N ARG A 68 13.59 9.32 13.49
CA ARG A 68 12.34 8.92 12.80
C ARG A 68 11.98 9.78 11.60
N GLY A 69 12.44 11.03 11.57
CA GLY A 69 12.13 12.02 10.53
C GLY A 69 13.23 12.20 9.49
N VAL A 70 14.43 11.62 9.68
CA VAL A 70 15.54 11.71 8.72
C VAL A 70 16.21 10.36 8.50
N PHE A 71 16.71 9.71 9.56
CA PHE A 71 17.48 8.47 9.44
C PHE A 71 16.65 7.31 8.89
N LEU A 72 15.59 6.88 9.59
CA LEU A 72 14.71 5.80 9.12
C LEU A 72 14.07 6.09 7.74
N PRO A 73 13.57 7.31 7.43
CA PRO A 73 13.15 7.72 6.08
C PRO A 73 14.20 7.49 4.99
N THR A 74 15.48 7.71 5.30
CA THR A 74 16.60 7.47 4.38
C THR A 74 16.83 5.97 4.12
N ILE A 75 16.72 5.14 5.15
CA ILE A 75 16.82 3.67 5.01
C ILE A 75 15.62 3.11 4.24
N ALA A 76 14.40 3.56 4.56
CA ALA A 76 13.16 3.12 3.90
C ALA A 76 13.05 3.59 2.45
N TYR A 77 13.59 4.76 2.11
CA TYR A 77 13.72 5.19 0.71
C TYR A 77 14.63 4.24 -0.07
N THR A 78 15.80 3.92 0.49
CA THR A 78 16.73 2.94 -0.10
C THR A 78 16.04 1.59 -0.28
N ALA A 79 15.39 1.05 0.75
CA ALA A 79 14.69 -0.24 0.72
C ALA A 79 13.48 -0.26 -0.24
N GLY A 80 12.84 0.89 -0.47
CA GLY A 80 11.71 1.05 -1.39
C GLY A 80 12.11 1.29 -2.84
N GLY A 81 13.41 1.43 -3.13
CA GLY A 81 13.98 1.78 -4.43
C GLY A 81 13.90 0.69 -5.51
N GLU A 82 14.95 0.61 -6.33
CA GLU A 82 15.02 -0.29 -7.48
C GLU A 82 15.65 -1.65 -7.11
N ASN A 83 15.01 -2.74 -7.56
CA ASN A 83 15.52 -4.12 -7.52
C ASN A 83 15.89 -4.70 -6.14
N ILE A 84 15.46 -4.05 -5.05
CA ILE A 84 15.63 -4.58 -3.69
C ILE A 84 14.43 -5.46 -3.36
N ASP A 85 14.68 -6.70 -2.92
CA ASP A 85 13.63 -7.55 -2.37
C ASP A 85 13.05 -6.86 -1.12
N PRO A 86 11.74 -6.55 -1.09
CA PRO A 86 11.17 -5.83 0.03
C PRO A 86 11.32 -6.57 1.36
N TRP A 87 11.44 -7.89 1.37
CA TRP A 87 11.48 -8.73 2.58
C TRP A 87 12.89 -9.02 3.03
N PHE A 88 13.76 -9.37 2.07
CA PHE A 88 15.09 -9.86 2.35
C PHE A 88 16.17 -8.85 1.94
N ILE A 89 16.63 -8.08 2.93
CA ILE A 89 17.89 -7.35 2.85
C ILE A 89 18.87 -8.11 3.75
N ASP A 90 19.94 -8.67 3.17
CA ASP A 90 20.93 -9.40 3.95
C ASP A 90 21.60 -8.49 4.98
N ASP A 91 21.96 -9.07 6.12
CA ASP A 91 22.43 -8.32 7.29
C ASP A 91 23.68 -7.48 6.97
N ASN A 92 24.59 -7.98 6.12
CA ASN A 92 25.79 -7.25 5.71
C ASN A 92 25.45 -6.06 4.80
N SER A 93 24.51 -6.20 3.88
CA SER A 93 24.02 -5.11 3.04
C SER A 93 23.27 -4.07 3.87
N LEU A 94 22.41 -4.48 4.81
CA LEU A 94 21.73 -3.55 5.71
C LEU A 94 22.74 -2.78 6.57
N ILE A 95 23.75 -3.44 7.14
CA ILE A 95 24.85 -2.78 7.88
C ILE A 95 25.59 -1.76 7.00
N LYS A 96 25.86 -2.08 5.73
CA LYS A 96 26.48 -1.13 4.77
C LYS A 96 25.56 0.06 4.48
N ILE A 97 24.26 -0.16 4.33
CA ILE A 97 23.26 0.89 4.10
C ILE A 97 23.21 1.83 5.31
N LEU A 98 23.09 1.27 6.52
CA LEU A 98 23.08 2.01 7.78
C LEU A 98 24.36 2.83 7.97
N ALA A 99 25.53 2.24 7.69
CA ALA A 99 26.81 2.95 7.81
C ALA A 99 26.96 4.11 6.82
N LYS A 100 26.39 4.01 5.60
CA LYS A 100 26.37 5.08 4.61
C LYS A 100 25.41 6.20 5.03
N ALA A 101 24.18 5.87 5.39
CA ALA A 101 23.19 6.83 5.86
C ALA A 101 23.63 7.54 7.16
N TRP A 102 24.25 6.83 8.10
CA TRP A 102 24.70 7.40 9.38
C TRP A 102 25.75 8.49 9.19
N ARG A 103 26.70 8.31 8.25
CA ARG A 103 27.71 9.34 7.95
C ARG A 103 27.12 10.64 7.41
N VAL A 104 26.00 10.54 6.69
CA VAL A 104 25.30 11.69 6.10
C VAL A 104 24.39 12.36 7.13
N VAL A 105 23.52 11.59 7.78
CA VAL A 105 22.52 12.11 8.74
C VAL A 105 23.14 12.57 10.05
N TYR A 106 24.19 11.89 10.52
CA TYR A 106 24.91 12.18 11.75
C TYR A 106 26.33 12.66 11.48
N ALA A 107 26.50 13.51 10.46
CA ALA A 107 27.79 14.11 10.13
C ALA A 107 28.44 14.78 11.36
N GLY A 108 29.73 14.50 11.58
CA GLY A 108 30.48 14.98 12.75
C GLY A 108 30.24 14.23 14.06
N LYS A 109 29.30 13.26 14.12
CA LYS A 109 29.11 12.38 15.28
C LYS A 109 30.03 11.14 15.21
N PRO A 110 30.29 10.46 16.35
CA PRO A 110 30.97 9.16 16.40
C PRO A 110 30.49 8.12 15.37
N SER A 111 31.43 7.26 14.97
CA SER A 111 31.17 6.17 14.04
C SER A 111 30.13 5.17 14.56
N LEU A 112 29.22 4.76 13.68
CA LEU A 112 28.18 3.75 13.92
C LEU A 112 28.69 2.44 14.56
N LYS A 113 29.97 2.10 14.41
CA LYS A 113 30.58 0.89 14.99
C LYS A 113 30.29 0.69 16.50
N HIS A 114 30.12 1.76 17.27
CA HIS A 114 29.84 1.70 18.71
C HIS A 114 28.38 1.34 19.04
N TYR A 115 27.48 1.45 18.06
CA TYR A 115 26.02 1.33 18.24
C TYR A 115 25.40 0.37 17.23
N ILE A 116 26.21 -0.46 16.56
CA ILE A 116 25.78 -1.16 15.35
C ILE A 116 24.60 -2.09 15.62
N ASP A 117 24.65 -2.90 16.69
CA ASP A 117 23.58 -3.84 17.03
C ASP A 117 22.27 -3.11 17.39
N ALA A 118 22.38 -2.07 18.23
CA ALA A 118 21.28 -1.20 18.63
C ALA A 118 20.56 -0.57 17.43
N VAL A 119 21.33 0.10 16.56
CA VAL A 119 20.84 0.77 15.34
C VAL A 119 20.32 -0.24 14.33
N PHE A 120 20.95 -1.39 14.20
CA PHE A 120 20.56 -2.45 13.28
C PHE A 120 19.20 -3.07 13.64
N HIS A 121 19.02 -3.49 14.90
CA HIS A 121 17.73 -4.03 15.36
C HIS A 121 16.62 -3.00 15.26
N ALA A 122 16.90 -1.75 15.67
CA ALA A 122 15.94 -0.66 15.53
C ALA A 122 15.61 -0.32 14.07
N SER A 123 16.56 -0.45 13.16
CA SER A 123 16.29 -0.22 11.72
C SER A 123 15.54 -1.38 11.08
N LYS A 124 15.78 -2.64 11.49
CA LYS A 124 14.95 -3.79 11.09
C LYS A 124 13.49 -3.60 11.56
N GLN A 125 13.28 -3.17 12.80
CA GLN A 125 11.94 -2.85 13.30
C GLN A 125 11.33 -1.66 12.55
N GLY A 126 12.07 -0.58 12.32
CA GLY A 126 11.60 0.58 11.56
C GLY A 126 11.22 0.24 10.10
N LEU A 127 11.95 -0.68 9.47
CA LEU A 127 11.59 -1.23 8.15
C LEU A 127 10.33 -2.11 8.23
N ASN A 128 10.12 -2.90 9.29
CA ASN A 128 8.86 -3.62 9.48
C ASN A 128 7.68 -2.64 9.66
N GLU A 129 7.84 -1.59 10.50
CA GLU A 129 6.85 -0.52 10.69
C GLU A 129 6.54 0.21 9.36
N TRP A 130 7.55 0.52 8.55
CA TRP A 130 7.40 1.09 7.21
C TRP A 130 6.53 0.19 6.30
N ARG A 131 6.82 -1.11 6.26
CA ARG A 131 6.10 -2.02 5.37
C ARG A 131 4.65 -2.26 5.82
N SER A 132 4.40 -2.40 7.13
CA SER A 132 3.04 -2.44 7.70
C SER A 132 2.24 -1.15 7.44
N GLY A 133 2.93 -0.04 7.13
CA GLY A 133 2.33 1.20 6.67
C GLY A 133 1.55 1.04 5.36
N PHE A 134 2.00 0.18 4.41
CA PHE A 134 1.27 -0.06 3.16
C PHE A 134 -0.04 -0.83 3.41
N GLU A 135 -0.04 -1.86 4.27
CA GLU A 135 -1.28 -2.57 4.66
C GLU A 135 -2.27 -1.61 5.30
N SER A 136 -1.80 -0.81 6.25
CA SER A 136 -2.61 0.21 6.94
C SER A 136 -3.21 1.21 5.95
N ALA A 137 -2.41 1.71 5.00
CA ALA A 137 -2.85 2.65 3.98
C ALA A 137 -3.86 2.03 3.00
N ALA A 138 -3.65 0.79 2.55
CA ALA A 138 -4.57 0.10 1.65
C ALA A 138 -5.93 -0.17 2.30
N ILE A 139 -5.93 -0.57 3.58
CA ILE A 139 -7.16 -0.74 4.38
C ILE A 139 -7.88 0.60 4.53
N MET A 140 -7.19 1.65 4.97
CA MET A 140 -7.79 2.98 5.15
C MET A 140 -8.35 3.54 3.84
N MET A 141 -7.61 3.41 2.73
CA MET A 141 -8.07 3.88 1.42
C MET A 141 -9.31 3.11 0.94
N THR A 142 -9.29 1.78 1.04
CA THR A 142 -10.44 0.95 0.65
C THR A 142 -11.66 1.26 1.52
N THR A 143 -11.47 1.49 2.82
CA THR A 143 -12.52 1.93 3.75
C THR A 143 -13.09 3.28 3.33
N SER A 144 -12.23 4.27 3.03
CA SER A 144 -12.65 5.62 2.60
C SER A 144 -13.46 5.60 1.30
N ILE A 145 -13.04 4.80 0.31
CA ILE A 145 -13.77 4.62 -0.96
C ILE A 145 -15.18 4.04 -0.72
N MET A 146 -15.33 3.11 0.25
CA MET A 146 -16.63 2.56 0.63
C MET A 146 -17.49 3.55 1.43
N ALA A 147 -16.88 4.21 2.42
CA ALA A 147 -17.51 5.22 3.27
C ALA A 147 -17.96 6.47 2.49
N TYR A 148 -17.36 6.76 1.33
CA TYR A 148 -17.82 7.83 0.43
C TYR A 148 -19.23 7.55 -0.16
N LYS A 149 -19.62 6.27 -0.32
CA LYS A 149 -20.94 5.86 -0.83
C LYS A 149 -21.58 4.80 0.09
N PRO A 150 -21.93 5.16 1.34
CA PRO A 150 -22.25 4.18 2.38
C PRO A 150 -23.45 3.28 2.02
N ALA A 151 -24.45 3.82 1.31
CA ALA A 151 -25.61 3.05 0.83
C ALA A 151 -25.28 1.97 -0.24
N SER A 152 -24.12 2.05 -0.88
CA SER A 152 -23.63 1.08 -1.87
C SER A 152 -22.72 0.00 -1.26
N PHE A 153 -22.37 0.10 0.02
CA PHE A 153 -21.37 -0.75 0.68
C PHE A 153 -21.74 -1.16 2.12
N SER A 154 -22.98 -0.92 2.55
CA SER A 154 -23.44 -1.18 3.92
C SER A 154 -23.47 -2.67 4.25
N THR A 155 -23.81 -3.54 3.28
CA THR A 155 -23.86 -4.99 3.48
C THR A 155 -22.55 -5.68 3.10
N TYR A 156 -22.33 -6.89 3.65
CA TYR A 156 -21.15 -7.70 3.31
C TYR A 156 -21.15 -8.09 1.83
N GLU A 157 -22.29 -8.47 1.28
CA GLU A 157 -22.47 -8.94 -0.10
C GLU A 157 -22.09 -7.85 -1.11
N GLN A 158 -22.45 -6.59 -0.83
CA GLN A 158 -22.07 -5.44 -1.65
C GLN A 158 -20.54 -5.26 -1.71
N ARG A 159 -19.87 -5.39 -0.55
CA ARG A 159 -18.40 -5.28 -0.45
C ARG A 159 -17.70 -6.46 -1.11
N PHE A 160 -18.20 -7.68 -0.91
CA PHE A 160 -17.74 -8.91 -1.55
C PHE A 160 -17.78 -8.80 -3.08
N VAL A 161 -18.90 -8.32 -3.65
CA VAL A 161 -19.05 -8.14 -5.10
C VAL A 161 -18.00 -7.17 -5.66
N VAL A 162 -17.73 -6.07 -4.96
CA VAL A 162 -16.74 -5.08 -5.41
C VAL A 162 -15.30 -5.57 -5.20
N ALA A 163 -15.01 -6.30 -4.12
CA ALA A 163 -13.73 -6.97 -3.94
C ALA A 163 -13.45 -7.98 -5.06
N LYS A 164 -14.43 -8.86 -5.35
CA LYS A 164 -14.38 -9.82 -6.46
C LYS A 164 -14.17 -9.12 -7.81
N TYR A 165 -14.88 -8.00 -8.05
CA TYR A 165 -14.75 -7.22 -9.28
C TYR A 165 -13.34 -6.66 -9.48
N TYR A 166 -12.70 -6.11 -8.44
CA TYR A 166 -11.35 -5.54 -8.55
C TYR A 166 -10.24 -6.59 -8.57
N LEU A 167 -10.42 -7.73 -7.89
CA LEU A 167 -9.46 -8.84 -7.93
C LEU A 167 -9.46 -9.59 -9.26
N TYR A 168 -10.63 -9.72 -9.92
CA TYR A 168 -10.75 -10.38 -11.21
C TYR A 168 -9.81 -9.74 -12.24
N LYS A 169 -8.93 -10.55 -12.85
CA LYS A 169 -7.86 -10.14 -13.78
C LYS A 169 -6.99 -8.99 -13.26
N HIS A 170 -6.78 -8.93 -11.94
CA HIS A 170 -6.06 -7.83 -11.28
C HIS A 170 -6.53 -6.44 -11.72
N ARG A 171 -7.85 -6.27 -11.90
CA ARG A 171 -8.45 -5.00 -12.31
C ARG A 171 -7.88 -3.85 -11.47
N PHE A 172 -7.66 -3.96 -10.15
CA PHE A 172 -7.02 -2.88 -9.37
C PHE A 172 -5.63 -2.35 -9.84
N LEU A 173 -5.01 -2.79 -10.95
CA LEU A 173 -3.75 -2.24 -11.51
C LEU A 173 -3.86 -0.86 -12.21
N PHE A 174 -4.33 -0.61 -13.45
CA PHE A 174 -4.84 -1.46 -14.55
C PHE A 174 -3.74 -1.62 -15.64
N LYS A 175 -4.07 -1.49 -16.96
CA LYS A 175 -3.22 -0.82 -17.99
C LYS A 175 -4.05 -0.32 -19.19
N ASN A 176 -5.07 -1.04 -19.63
CA ASN A 176 -6.30 -0.42 -20.13
C ASN A 176 -7.46 -1.40 -20.01
N HIS A 177 -8.50 -1.02 -19.28
CA HIS A 177 -9.59 -1.90 -18.86
C HIS A 177 -10.88 -1.61 -19.65
N SER A 178 -10.69 -1.46 -20.96
CA SER A 178 -11.39 -0.55 -21.86
C SER A 178 -12.91 -0.46 -21.70
N SER A 179 -13.32 0.51 -20.88
CA SER A 179 -14.68 1.06 -20.74
C SER A 179 -15.75 0.13 -20.12
N ASN A 180 -16.67 0.67 -19.30
CA ASN A 180 -17.97 1.09 -19.83
C ASN A 180 -18.65 2.22 -19.02
N ASP A 181 -18.02 2.97 -18.13
CA ASP A 181 -16.90 3.87 -18.42
C ASP A 181 -16.57 4.52 -17.07
N LYS A 182 -15.36 4.30 -16.49
CA LYS A 182 -15.00 4.77 -15.14
C LYS A 182 -13.92 5.86 -14.92
N LYS A 183 -13.25 6.51 -15.89
CA LYS A 183 -13.57 6.70 -17.30
C LYS A 183 -12.36 6.39 -18.18
N GLU A 184 -12.52 5.32 -18.97
CA GLU A 184 -11.53 4.68 -19.85
C GLU A 184 -10.09 4.55 -19.29
N TRP A 185 -9.94 4.21 -17.99
CA TRP A 185 -8.66 4.11 -17.28
C TRP A 185 -7.59 3.31 -18.02
N THR A 186 -6.44 3.96 -18.22
CA THR A 186 -5.22 3.41 -18.83
C THR A 186 -4.05 3.43 -17.82
N GLY A 187 -2.88 2.94 -18.23
CA GLY A 187 -1.62 3.08 -17.51
C GLY A 187 -1.45 2.09 -16.35
N MET A 188 -0.37 1.31 -16.39
CA MET A 188 -0.12 0.32 -15.33
C MET A 188 0.19 1.01 -13.99
N TRP A 189 -0.33 0.45 -12.90
CA TRP A 189 -0.17 0.94 -11.52
C TRP A 189 -0.88 2.28 -11.19
N GLN A 190 -1.74 2.78 -12.08
CA GLN A 190 -2.41 4.09 -11.92
C GLN A 190 -3.76 4.05 -11.19
N SER A 191 -4.19 2.91 -10.63
CA SER A 191 -5.42 2.90 -9.84
C SER A 191 -5.31 3.77 -8.59
N GLU A 192 -6.41 4.41 -8.20
CA GLU A 192 -6.49 5.23 -7.00
C GLU A 192 -6.07 4.46 -5.73
N PHE A 193 -6.44 3.16 -5.65
CA PHE A 193 -5.99 2.28 -4.57
C PHE A 193 -4.46 2.22 -4.47
N ILE A 194 -3.77 2.01 -5.58
CA ILE A 194 -2.31 1.87 -5.61
C ILE A 194 -1.64 3.22 -5.36
N LEU A 195 -2.06 4.27 -6.05
CA LEU A 195 -1.45 5.61 -5.94
C LEU A 195 -1.55 6.16 -4.51
N GLN A 196 -2.70 5.99 -3.86
CA GLN A 196 -2.91 6.45 -2.48
C GLN A 196 -2.20 5.55 -1.46
N THR A 197 -2.12 4.24 -1.69
CA THR A 197 -1.31 3.34 -0.85
C THR A 197 0.18 3.66 -0.99
N PHE A 198 0.63 4.00 -2.19
CA PHE A 198 2.01 4.42 -2.49
C PHE A 198 2.35 5.78 -1.89
N ALA A 199 1.38 6.69 -1.75
CA ALA A 199 1.57 7.96 -1.05
C ALA A 199 2.07 7.77 0.39
N ALA A 200 1.72 6.66 1.07
CA ALA A 200 2.26 6.33 2.39
C ALA A 200 3.79 6.13 2.39
N HIS A 201 4.40 5.64 1.31
CA HIS A 201 5.86 5.60 1.16
C HIS A 201 6.45 7.00 0.96
N LEU A 202 5.78 7.86 0.19
CA LEU A 202 6.22 9.24 -0.03
C LEU A 202 6.13 10.08 1.26
N ASP A 203 5.10 9.85 2.08
CA ASP A 203 4.96 10.46 3.40
C ASP A 203 5.96 9.89 4.41
N TYR A 204 6.17 8.57 4.46
CA TYR A 204 7.16 7.94 5.34
C TYR A 204 8.59 8.39 5.00
N THR A 205 8.92 8.52 3.71
CA THR A 205 10.25 8.93 3.24
C THR A 205 10.44 10.45 3.17
N ARG A 206 9.46 11.23 3.65
CA ARG A 206 9.60 12.69 3.82
C ARG A 206 10.68 12.99 4.85
N GLY A 207 11.55 13.95 4.54
CA GLY A 207 12.68 14.32 5.40
C GLY A 207 13.92 13.43 5.27
N ARG A 208 13.92 12.41 4.38
CA ARG A 208 15.14 11.67 4.02
C ARG A 208 16.26 12.61 3.56
N MET A 209 17.51 12.19 3.75
CA MET A 209 18.66 12.81 3.10
C MET A 209 19.07 12.01 1.86
N HIS A 210 19.56 12.69 0.84
CA HIS A 210 20.22 12.01 -0.27
C HIS A 210 21.56 11.41 0.20
N VAL A 211 21.81 10.17 -0.21
CA VAL A 211 23.06 9.45 0.08
C VAL A 211 23.55 8.88 -1.24
N GLU A 212 24.39 9.65 -1.95
CA GLU A 212 24.94 9.31 -3.27
C GLU A 212 25.46 7.87 -3.37
N ALA A 213 26.12 7.39 -2.31
CA ALA A 213 26.64 6.03 -2.21
C ALA A 213 25.57 4.92 -2.14
N LEU A 214 24.27 5.25 -2.12
CA LEU A 214 23.14 4.31 -2.12
C LEU A 214 22.31 4.33 -3.40
N GLY A 215 22.51 5.31 -4.28
CA GLY A 215 21.77 5.47 -5.53
C GLY A 215 21.63 6.94 -5.92
N SER A 216 21.11 7.20 -7.13
CA SER A 216 20.71 8.55 -7.57
C SER A 216 19.39 8.99 -6.92
N GLU A 217 19.10 10.29 -6.90
CA GLU A 217 17.76 10.79 -6.49
C GLU A 217 16.63 10.35 -7.42
N GLU A 218 16.96 9.99 -8.66
CA GLU A 218 16.04 9.50 -9.68
C GLU A 218 15.67 8.02 -9.49
N GLN A 219 16.12 7.36 -8.41
CA GLN A 219 15.81 5.97 -8.16
C GLN A 219 14.29 5.76 -8.05
N LEU A 220 13.73 5.05 -9.03
CA LEU A 220 12.32 4.70 -9.06
C LEU A 220 11.99 3.80 -7.87
N SER A 221 11.00 4.19 -7.05
CA SER A 221 10.55 3.42 -5.88
C SER A 221 9.74 2.17 -6.28
N ARG A 222 10.30 1.31 -7.15
CA ARG A 222 9.63 0.14 -7.72
C ARG A 222 9.23 -0.86 -6.65
N THR A 223 10.08 -1.08 -5.66
CA THR A 223 9.79 -1.98 -4.54
C THR A 223 8.64 -1.45 -3.66
N ALA A 224 8.59 -0.13 -3.39
CA ALA A 224 7.46 0.48 -2.70
C ALA A 224 6.14 0.42 -3.51
N LEU A 225 6.20 0.57 -4.84
CA LEU A 225 5.04 0.43 -5.72
C LEU A 225 4.53 -1.02 -5.77
N ALA A 226 5.44 -2.00 -5.81
CA ALA A 226 5.11 -3.43 -5.71
C ALA A 226 4.44 -3.78 -4.37
N LEU A 227 4.98 -3.26 -3.25
CA LEU A 227 4.36 -3.39 -1.92
C LEU A 227 2.96 -2.77 -1.88
N SER A 228 2.77 -1.61 -2.52
CA SER A 228 1.47 -0.95 -2.61
C SER A 228 0.44 -1.81 -3.35
N ALA A 229 0.82 -2.41 -4.49
CA ALA A 229 -0.03 -3.33 -5.25
C ALA A 229 -0.36 -4.61 -4.46
N ALA A 230 0.62 -5.19 -3.74
CA ALA A 230 0.41 -6.34 -2.87
C ALA A 230 -0.57 -6.01 -1.72
N ALA A 231 -0.48 -4.81 -1.14
CA ALA A 231 -1.37 -4.38 -0.06
C ALA A 231 -2.81 -4.24 -0.53
N VAL A 232 -3.03 -3.57 -1.67
CA VAL A 232 -4.36 -3.48 -2.28
C VAL A 232 -4.92 -4.87 -2.58
N LYS A 233 -4.12 -5.78 -3.16
CA LYS A 233 -4.54 -7.17 -3.42
C LYS A 233 -4.99 -7.89 -2.14
N ARG A 234 -4.19 -7.84 -1.06
CA ARG A 234 -4.54 -8.49 0.21
C ARG A 234 -5.77 -7.84 0.85
N THR A 235 -5.87 -6.51 0.91
CA THR A 235 -7.03 -5.81 1.48
C THR A 235 -8.33 -6.21 0.76
N LEU A 236 -8.31 -6.30 -0.57
CA LEU A 236 -9.44 -6.82 -1.35
C LEU A 236 -9.70 -8.31 -1.07
N GLY A 237 -8.64 -9.11 -0.87
CA GLY A 237 -8.75 -10.51 -0.44
C GLY A 237 -9.46 -10.67 0.91
N LEU A 238 -9.06 -9.89 1.92
CA LEU A 238 -9.69 -9.90 3.25
C LEU A 238 -11.16 -9.47 3.21
N LEU A 239 -11.55 -8.59 2.28
CA LEU A 239 -12.96 -8.25 2.04
C LEU A 239 -13.74 -9.39 1.37
N LEU A 240 -13.07 -10.18 0.53
CA LEU A 240 -13.66 -11.34 -0.16
C LEU A 240 -13.85 -12.54 0.78
N THR A 241 -12.96 -12.72 1.76
CA THR A 241 -13.08 -13.75 2.81
C THR A 241 -13.97 -13.33 3.98
N GLY A 242 -14.27 -12.04 4.12
CA GLY A 242 -14.98 -11.47 5.27
C GLY A 242 -14.10 -11.26 6.50
N GLU A 243 -12.79 -11.46 6.39
CA GLU A 243 -11.82 -11.19 7.45
C GLU A 243 -11.64 -9.68 7.71
N LEU A 244 -11.89 -8.84 6.71
CA LEU A 244 -12.01 -7.38 6.84
C LEU A 244 -13.50 -6.98 6.74
N SER A 245 -14.00 -6.32 7.78
CA SER A 245 -15.37 -5.84 7.87
C SER A 245 -15.44 -4.46 8.52
N PHE A 246 -16.62 -3.85 8.55
CA PHE A 246 -16.83 -2.50 9.05
C PHE A 246 -18.06 -2.43 9.95
N GLU A 247 -17.91 -1.78 11.09
CA GLU A 247 -18.99 -1.39 11.99
C GLU A 247 -19.31 0.09 11.75
N VAL A 248 -20.53 0.38 11.30
CA VAL A 248 -20.98 1.75 11.05
C VAL A 248 -21.67 2.27 12.31
N THR A 249 -21.06 3.27 12.94
CA THR A 249 -21.67 4.01 14.07
C THR A 249 -22.25 5.31 13.54
N THR A 250 -23.53 5.55 13.78
CA THR A 250 -24.19 6.80 13.38
C THR A 250 -23.54 8.01 14.04
N ALA A 251 -23.45 9.13 13.32
CA ALA A 251 -22.87 10.36 13.84
C ALA A 251 -23.54 10.82 15.16
N VAL A 252 -22.73 11.18 16.16
CA VAL A 252 -23.22 11.81 17.39
C VAL A 252 -23.75 13.21 17.06
N ALA A 253 -24.73 13.69 17.83
CA ALA A 253 -25.45 14.93 17.57
C ALA A 253 -24.53 16.15 17.30
N LYS A 254 -24.99 17.05 16.42
CA LYS A 254 -24.27 18.27 16.02
C LYS A 254 -23.74 19.06 17.23
N GLY A 255 -22.43 19.05 17.41
CA GLY A 255 -21.75 19.87 18.44
C GLY A 255 -20.44 19.26 18.92
N GLU A 256 -20.33 17.93 18.96
CA GLU A 256 -19.13 17.25 19.44
C GLU A 256 -18.07 17.07 18.34
N LYS A 257 -16.89 17.67 18.54
CA LYS A 257 -15.69 17.34 17.73
C LYS A 257 -15.16 15.97 18.15
N LYS A 258 -15.72 14.90 17.58
CA LYS A 258 -15.20 13.54 17.80
C LYS A 258 -13.85 13.37 17.11
N VAL A 259 -12.83 13.00 17.88
CA VAL A 259 -11.50 12.68 17.38
C VAL A 259 -11.58 11.34 16.64
N ILE A 260 -11.37 11.37 15.32
CA ILE A 260 -11.27 10.17 14.48
C ILE A 260 -10.03 9.38 14.94
N ARG A 261 -10.22 8.08 15.22
CA ARG A 261 -9.13 7.18 15.60
C ARG A 261 -8.46 6.55 14.38
N ASN A 262 -7.25 6.03 14.55
CA ASN A 262 -6.43 5.42 13.49
C ASN A 262 -7.08 4.23 12.73
N ASN A 263 -8.23 3.74 13.20
CA ASN A 263 -9.01 2.65 12.61
C ASN A 263 -10.45 3.06 12.26
N GLU A 264 -10.73 4.36 12.14
CA GLU A 264 -12.03 4.93 11.82
C GLU A 264 -11.94 5.79 10.55
N ALA A 265 -12.90 5.66 9.63
CA ALA A 265 -13.08 6.57 8.51
C ALA A 265 -14.42 7.31 8.64
N GLN A 266 -14.47 8.59 8.27
CA GLN A 266 -15.72 9.35 8.24
C GLN A 266 -16.37 9.27 6.86
N ALA A 267 -17.64 8.87 6.81
CA ALA A 267 -18.45 8.80 5.61
C ALA A 267 -18.98 10.18 5.20
N SER A 268 -19.40 10.28 3.93
CA SER A 268 -19.98 11.51 3.36
C SER A 268 -21.28 11.97 4.03
N ASN A 269 -21.99 11.07 4.70
CA ASN A 269 -23.18 11.37 5.52
C ASN A 269 -22.83 11.70 6.99
N GLY A 270 -21.55 11.68 7.37
CA GLY A 270 -21.06 11.94 8.72
C GLY A 270 -20.85 10.69 9.59
N ASP A 271 -21.34 9.52 9.18
CA ASP A 271 -21.20 8.27 9.95
C ASP A 271 -19.73 7.84 10.09
N LEU A 272 -19.42 7.12 11.16
CA LEU A 272 -18.08 6.60 11.42
C LEU A 272 -18.01 5.11 11.10
N TRP A 273 -17.13 4.78 10.16
CA TRP A 273 -16.82 3.43 9.72
C TRP A 273 -15.61 2.92 10.48
N LYS A 274 -15.86 2.11 11.51
CA LYS A 274 -14.82 1.47 12.33
C LYS A 274 -14.39 0.17 11.65
N ILE A 275 -13.09 0.06 11.38
CA ILE A 275 -12.47 -1.13 10.80
C ILE A 275 -12.47 -2.28 11.84
N ILE A 276 -12.92 -3.45 11.42
CA ILE A 276 -12.88 -4.70 12.18
C ILE A 276 -12.13 -5.74 11.34
N MET A 277 -11.04 -6.26 11.89
CA MET A 277 -10.31 -7.41 11.32
C MET A 277 -10.47 -8.61 12.25
N SER A 278 -10.90 -9.76 11.73
CA SER A 278 -10.98 -11.01 12.51
C SER A 278 -9.63 -11.71 12.63
N ASN A 279 -8.79 -11.58 11.60
CA ASN A 279 -7.42 -12.07 11.56
C ASN A 279 -6.45 -10.88 11.73
N THR A 280 -5.57 -10.97 12.74
CA THR A 280 -4.53 -9.97 13.03
C THR A 280 -3.12 -10.46 12.65
N GLU A 281 -3.02 -11.49 11.81
CA GLU A 281 -1.77 -11.92 11.18
C GLU A 281 -1.09 -10.76 10.47
N GLY A 282 -0.07 -10.23 11.13
CA GLY A 282 0.65 -9.06 10.69
C GLY A 282 1.44 -9.29 9.41
N PHE A 283 1.81 -8.16 8.83
CA PHE A 283 2.70 -8.04 7.68
C PHE A 283 3.92 -8.97 7.75
N SER A 284 3.94 -10.03 6.92
CA SER A 284 4.91 -11.14 7.02
C SER A 284 5.25 -11.74 5.64
N GLU A 285 6.48 -12.24 5.49
CA GLU A 285 6.96 -12.73 4.19
C GLU A 285 6.12 -13.91 3.66
N SER A 286 5.66 -14.80 4.54
CA SER A 286 4.84 -15.97 4.16
C SER A 286 3.51 -15.58 3.50
N LEU A 287 2.90 -14.46 3.91
CA LEU A 287 1.59 -14.02 3.43
C LEU A 287 1.69 -13.03 2.24
N TRP A 288 2.86 -12.47 1.98
CA TRP A 288 3.01 -11.31 1.08
C TRP A 288 4.22 -11.36 0.14
N GLY A 289 5.24 -12.15 0.46
CA GLY A 289 6.50 -12.24 -0.27
C GLY A 289 6.30 -12.68 -1.72
N TYR A 290 5.34 -13.57 -1.97
CA TYR A 290 4.98 -13.98 -3.33
C TYR A 290 4.44 -12.80 -4.16
N ASP A 291 3.35 -12.16 -3.71
CA ASP A 291 2.65 -11.12 -4.49
C ASP A 291 3.53 -9.88 -4.71
N SER A 292 4.26 -9.45 -3.69
CA SER A 292 5.18 -8.31 -3.81
C SER A 292 6.34 -8.58 -4.78
N ARG A 293 6.95 -9.78 -4.77
CA ARG A 293 7.96 -10.18 -5.77
C ARG A 293 7.36 -10.30 -7.17
N MET A 294 6.15 -10.84 -7.29
CA MET A 294 5.42 -10.95 -8.56
C MET A 294 5.20 -9.56 -9.19
N PHE A 295 4.71 -8.59 -8.41
CA PHE A 295 4.50 -7.22 -8.90
C PHE A 295 5.82 -6.48 -9.18
N LEU A 296 6.85 -6.64 -8.33
CA LEU A 296 8.18 -6.04 -8.58
C LEU A 296 8.77 -6.53 -9.92
N ASN A 297 8.69 -7.84 -10.19
CA ASN A 297 9.11 -8.41 -11.46
C ASN A 297 8.32 -7.86 -12.66
N ALA A 298 7.02 -7.59 -12.51
CA ALA A 298 6.20 -6.97 -13.55
C ALA A 298 6.57 -5.51 -13.81
N ILE A 299 6.88 -4.73 -12.76
CA ILE A 299 7.36 -3.34 -12.88
C ILE A 299 8.74 -3.31 -13.57
N ASN A 300 9.62 -4.25 -13.24
CA ASN A 300 10.95 -4.35 -13.84
C ASN A 300 10.91 -4.69 -15.34
N ARG A 301 10.02 -5.60 -15.78
CA ARG A 301 9.81 -5.84 -17.22
C ARG A 301 9.20 -4.63 -17.93
N ALA A 302 8.21 -3.97 -17.31
CA ALA A 302 7.58 -2.77 -17.87
C ALA A 302 8.56 -1.59 -18.05
N THR A 303 9.58 -1.50 -17.20
CA THR A 303 10.61 -0.44 -17.27
C THR A 303 11.75 -0.80 -18.22
N ALA A 304 12.16 -2.08 -18.27
CA ALA A 304 13.18 -2.54 -19.22
C ALA A 304 12.72 -2.41 -20.69
N THR A 305 11.44 -2.65 -20.98
CA THR A 305 10.87 -2.52 -22.33
C THR A 305 10.64 -1.06 -22.76
N GLY A 306 10.59 -0.12 -21.82
CA GLY A 306 10.32 1.31 -22.05
C GLY A 306 11.42 2.12 -22.75
N HIS A 307 12.53 1.49 -23.16
CA HIS A 307 13.61 2.12 -23.95
C HIS A 307 13.69 1.66 -25.41
N SER A 308 12.82 0.75 -25.84
CA SER A 308 12.55 0.47 -27.25
C SER A 308 11.10 0.85 -27.56
N GLU A 309 10.85 1.61 -28.63
CA GLU A 309 9.50 2.04 -29.01
C GLU A 309 8.53 0.86 -29.19
N ILE A 310 7.66 0.64 -28.20
CA ILE A 310 6.66 -0.44 -28.22
C ILE A 310 5.49 -0.03 -29.13
N ASN A 311 5.66 -0.19 -30.43
CA ASN A 311 4.70 0.20 -31.47
C ASN A 311 3.53 -0.80 -31.69
N SER A 312 3.23 -1.64 -30.70
CA SER A 312 2.18 -2.68 -30.80
C SER A 312 1.48 -2.89 -29.44
N THR A 313 0.14 -2.80 -29.45
CA THR A 313 -0.70 -3.16 -28.30
C THR A 313 -0.87 -4.67 -28.14
N GLU A 314 -0.64 -5.48 -29.19
CA GLU A 314 -0.89 -6.92 -29.17
C GLU A 314 0.16 -7.73 -28.40
N ASP A 315 1.40 -7.24 -28.33
CA ASP A 315 2.49 -7.94 -27.64
C ASP A 315 2.39 -7.80 -26.11
N ILE A 316 1.92 -6.63 -25.65
CA ILE A 316 1.64 -6.36 -24.24
C ILE A 316 0.58 -7.31 -23.71
N ASP A 317 -0.54 -7.49 -24.43
CA ASP A 317 -1.62 -8.34 -23.94
C ASP A 317 -1.18 -9.82 -23.82
N LYS A 318 -0.30 -10.32 -24.68
CA LYS A 318 0.25 -11.70 -24.54
C LYS A 318 1.18 -11.82 -23.33
N GLU A 319 2.19 -10.95 -23.20
CA GLU A 319 3.17 -11.03 -22.11
C GLU A 319 2.50 -10.93 -20.72
N TYR A 320 1.50 -10.05 -20.58
CA TYR A 320 0.78 -9.91 -19.30
C TYR A 320 -0.33 -10.94 -19.10
N THR A 321 -0.98 -11.46 -20.15
CA THR A 321 -1.97 -12.55 -19.98
C THR A 321 -1.29 -13.84 -19.51
N ASP A 322 -0.10 -14.17 -20.04
CA ASP A 322 0.71 -15.30 -19.56
C ASP A 322 1.15 -15.10 -18.10
N LEU A 323 1.47 -13.86 -17.70
CA LEU A 323 1.86 -13.53 -16.32
C LEU A 323 0.76 -13.82 -15.29
N PHE A 324 -0.50 -13.83 -15.72
CA PHE A 324 -1.68 -14.00 -14.87
C PHE A 324 -2.48 -15.29 -15.22
N HIS A 325 -1.88 -16.22 -15.97
CA HIS A 325 -2.47 -17.52 -16.36
C HIS A 325 -1.89 -18.73 -15.58
N PHE A 326 -1.30 -18.51 -14.41
CA PHE A 326 -0.95 -19.60 -13.50
C PHE A 326 -2.22 -20.21 -12.86
N ARG A 327 -2.28 -21.55 -12.87
CA ARG A 327 -3.38 -22.39 -12.37
C ARG A 327 -3.41 -22.48 -10.85
#